data_AF-A0ABD5XVW0-F1
#
_entry.id   AF-A0ABD5XVW0-F1
#
_cell.length_a   1.000
_cell.length_b   1.000
_cell.length_c   1.000
_cell.angle_alpha   90.00
_cell.angle_beta   90.00
_cell.angle_gamma   90.00
#
_symmetry.space_group_name_H-M   'P 1'
#
loop_
_entity.id
_entity.type
_entity.pdbx_description
1 polymer ?
#
loop_
_entity_poly.entity_id
_entity_poly.type
_entity_poly.pdbx_seq_one_letter_code
_entity_poly.pdbx_strand_id
1 'polypeptide(L)'
;MIDPALPLQVTRTGETAQVLAVLATFLLSALLGLVIARKAYQGYRRNASRPMLYLAAGIVLLTAVPAVLSLFLSTFTALPNYLVVVTTNGAELLGLVAIAYSLYGRFEPAEGAAERPVPRGPWCPRVGCRRRPATGSPRRICLPPDCTTLQGKVMPARAIRDGMVRPSPSERIRSPGPSVPDHAVPTSGPFLALVVAVAAGLTVGGWALVTRTSVRAALLDPVATATAGLLQPTLLVYAVFALVVGTLLRTRGLGPRAVGLQREDVRVALGVGLGVWVVAQAASVVVALVTVGSVPLSATLVAGGAGTLFGLLLAQVFGNALYEEALYRGFLLSTFHARFVSTGRSRPFLAALVLSQTVFALVHLPSRLVDGVVGMSLAANLALVLVSGLAFALLYYRTRNLLLVVGVHALLNYPTVVLGSEAVASLTVATLSLALLVAWPALERRLPTPPSEGTATPTGPRPRV
;
A
#
# COMPACT_ATOMS: atom_id res chain seq x y z
N MET A 1 -42.60 2.29 -40.62
CA MET A 1 -43.23 2.35 -39.29
C MET A 1 -42.46 1.39 -38.40
N ILE A 2 -41.57 1.91 -37.57
CA ILE A 2 -40.72 1.14 -36.65
C ILE A 2 -41.34 1.35 -35.26
N ASP A 3 -41.66 0.25 -34.59
CA ASP A 3 -42.31 0.21 -33.29
C ASP A 3 -41.38 0.78 -32.19
N PRO A 4 -41.70 1.88 -31.51
CA PRO A 4 -40.85 2.49 -30.50
C PRO A 4 -41.31 2.05 -29.10
N ALA A 5 -41.16 0.77 -28.75
CA ALA A 5 -41.51 0.31 -27.40
C ALA A 5 -40.86 -1.03 -27.05
N LEU A 6 -39.52 -1.06 -26.97
CA LEU A 6 -38.87 -1.92 -25.98
C LEU A 6 -38.38 -1.02 -24.86
N PRO A 7 -39.15 -0.83 -23.77
CA PRO A 7 -38.55 -0.32 -22.56
C PRO A 7 -37.43 -1.28 -22.19
N LEU A 8 -36.21 -0.77 -22.15
CA LEU A 8 -35.10 -1.41 -21.47
C LEU A 8 -35.51 -1.50 -20.00
N GLN A 9 -36.30 -2.52 -19.66
CA GLN A 9 -36.52 -2.91 -18.29
C GLN A 9 -35.16 -3.36 -17.78
N VAL A 10 -34.43 -2.43 -17.19
CA VAL A 10 -33.47 -2.74 -16.14
C VAL A 10 -34.29 -3.54 -15.16
N THR A 11 -34.11 -4.86 -15.18
CA THR A 11 -34.70 -5.79 -14.23
C THR A 11 -34.25 -5.30 -12.87
N ARG A 12 -35.12 -4.53 -12.19
CA ARG A 12 -34.92 -4.01 -10.85
C ARG A 12 -35.15 -5.15 -9.87
N THR A 13 -34.42 -6.24 -10.04
CA THR A 13 -34.33 -7.33 -9.07
C THR A 13 -33.17 -7.00 -8.13
N GLY A 14 -33.32 -5.91 -7.39
CA GLY A 14 -32.77 -5.88 -6.05
C GLY A 14 -33.64 -6.84 -5.26
N GLU A 15 -33.25 -8.12 -5.24
CA GLU A 15 -33.91 -9.11 -4.40
C GLU A 15 -34.07 -8.49 -3.01
N THR A 16 -35.24 -8.63 -2.40
CA THR A 16 -35.50 -8.24 -1.01
C THR A 16 -34.34 -8.71 -0.11
N ALA A 17 -33.70 -9.83 -0.44
CA ALA A 17 -32.46 -10.33 0.16
C ALA A 17 -31.28 -9.34 0.15
N GLN A 18 -30.99 -8.62 -0.94
CA GLN A 18 -29.90 -7.64 -1.00
C GLN A 18 -30.18 -6.42 -0.12
N VAL A 19 -31.42 -5.91 -0.16
CA VAL A 19 -31.84 -4.80 0.72
C VAL A 19 -31.78 -5.21 2.18
N LEU A 20 -32.27 -6.42 2.50
CA LEU A 20 -32.19 -7.00 3.84
C LEU A 20 -30.74 -7.26 4.27
N ALA A 21 -29.85 -7.69 3.38
CA ALA A 21 -28.44 -7.94 3.68
C ALA A 21 -27.68 -6.63 3.97
N VAL A 22 -27.92 -5.58 3.18
CA VAL A 22 -27.36 -4.25 3.43
C VAL A 22 -27.87 -3.70 4.76
N LEU A 23 -29.17 -3.80 5.01
CA LEU A 23 -29.79 -3.37 6.27
C LEU A 23 -29.23 -4.16 7.47
N ALA A 24 -29.10 -5.48 7.37
CA ALA A 24 -28.57 -6.33 8.43
C ALA A 24 -27.10 -6.00 8.73
N THR A 25 -26.27 -5.83 7.70
CA THR A 25 -24.84 -5.46 7.86
C THR A 25 -24.69 -4.10 8.53
N PHE A 26 -25.55 -3.15 8.16
CA PHE A 26 -25.59 -1.82 8.75
C PHE A 26 -26.02 -1.85 10.22
N LEU A 27 -27.10 -2.57 10.56
CA LEU A 27 -27.56 -2.74 11.94
C LEU A 27 -26.51 -3.44 12.80
N LEU A 28 -25.84 -4.46 12.27
CA LEU A 28 -24.76 -5.17 12.97
C LEU A 28 -23.57 -4.23 13.25
N SER A 29 -23.19 -3.41 12.27
CA SER A 29 -22.11 -2.42 12.41
C SER A 29 -22.45 -1.36 13.46
N ALA A 30 -23.69 -0.86 13.47
CA ALA A 30 -24.18 0.08 14.47
C ALA A 30 -24.19 -0.53 15.88
N LEU A 31 -24.67 -1.78 16.01
CA LEU A 31 -24.68 -2.52 17.27
C LEU A 31 -23.26 -2.72 17.82
N LEU A 32 -22.33 -3.13 16.96
CA LEU A 32 -20.93 -3.32 17.34
C LEU A 32 -20.30 -1.99 17.80
N GLY A 33 -20.54 -0.91 17.05
CA GLY A 33 -20.11 0.44 17.45
C GLY A 33 -20.63 0.85 18.83
N LEU A 34 -21.91 0.61 19.12
CA LEU A 34 -22.52 0.86 20.42
C LEU A 34 -21.91 0.02 21.55
N VAL A 35 -21.58 -1.25 21.29
CA VAL A 35 -20.89 -2.11 22.26
C VAL A 35 -19.50 -1.55 22.60
N ILE A 36 -18.73 -1.14 21.59
CA ILE A 36 -17.40 -0.55 21.80
C ILE A 36 -17.53 0.79 22.55
N ALA A 37 -18.47 1.66 22.14
CA ALA A 37 -18.74 2.92 22.84
C ALA A 37 -19.14 2.70 24.30
N ARG A 38 -19.96 1.68 24.59
CA ARG A 38 -20.34 1.32 25.97
C ARG A 38 -19.14 0.87 26.79
N LYS A 39 -18.23 0.08 26.21
CA LYS A 39 -16.98 -0.34 26.88
C LYS A 39 -16.06 0.86 27.15
N ALA A 40 -15.94 1.77 26.19
CA ALA A 40 -15.17 3.01 26.36
C ALA A 40 -15.77 3.89 27.46
N TYR A 41 -17.10 4.05 27.48
CA TYR A 41 -17.81 4.81 28.52
C TYR A 41 -17.72 4.17 29.91
N GLN A 42 -17.74 2.84 30.00
CA GLN A 42 -17.47 2.13 31.26
C GLN A 42 -16.04 2.38 31.76
N GLY A 43 -15.06 2.44 30.85
CA GLY A 43 -13.69 2.83 31.17
C GLY A 43 -13.61 4.27 31.69
N TYR A 44 -14.32 5.21 31.05
CA TYR A 44 -14.47 6.58 31.56
C TYR A 44 -15.06 6.61 32.97
N ARG A 45 -16.17 5.91 33.21
CA ARG A 45 -16.83 5.88 34.54
C ARG A 45 -15.97 5.26 35.64
N ARG A 46 -15.12 4.29 35.31
CA ARG A 46 -14.25 3.62 36.30
C ARG A 46 -12.99 4.43 36.62
N ASN A 47 -12.43 5.11 35.62
CA ASN A 47 -11.10 5.72 35.72
C ASN A 47 -11.12 7.25 35.62
N ALA A 48 -12.30 7.88 35.53
CA ALA A 48 -12.49 9.31 35.28
C ALA A 48 -11.66 9.87 34.10
N SER A 49 -11.34 9.01 33.13
CA SER A 49 -10.44 9.33 32.02
C SER A 49 -11.17 10.10 30.92
N ARG A 50 -11.04 11.42 30.91
CA ARG A 50 -11.55 12.31 29.84
C ARG A 50 -11.26 11.78 28.42
N PRO A 51 -10.05 11.26 28.07
CA PRO A 51 -9.83 10.70 26.74
C PRO A 51 -10.80 9.56 26.40
N MET A 52 -11.14 8.69 27.36
CA MET A 52 -12.10 7.60 27.10
C MET A 52 -13.52 8.09 26.84
N LEU A 53 -13.92 9.26 27.36
CA LEU A 53 -15.20 9.88 27.05
C LEU A 53 -15.26 10.37 25.60
N TYR A 54 -14.22 11.07 25.14
CA TYR A 54 -14.11 11.52 23.74
C TYR A 54 -14.04 10.36 22.77
N LEU A 55 -13.38 9.25 23.15
CA LEU A 55 -13.39 8.02 22.37
C LEU A 55 -14.80 7.44 22.25
N ALA A 56 -15.54 7.34 23.35
CA ALA A 56 -16.91 6.83 23.36
C ALA A 56 -17.84 7.71 22.51
N ALA A 57 -17.77 9.03 22.68
CA ALA A 57 -18.55 9.99 21.90
C ALA A 57 -18.20 9.93 20.41
N GLY A 58 -16.91 9.86 20.08
CA GLY A 58 -16.43 9.76 18.70
C GLY A 58 -16.91 8.50 18.00
N ILE A 59 -16.92 7.34 18.69
CA ILE A 59 -17.46 6.09 18.14
C ILE A 59 -18.96 6.20 17.87
N VAL A 60 -19.74 6.80 18.78
CA VAL A 60 -21.19 7.00 18.58
C VAL A 60 -21.48 7.92 17.38
N LEU A 61 -20.73 9.02 17.27
CA LEU A 61 -20.83 9.97 16.15
C LEU A 61 -20.37 9.38 14.81
N LEU A 62 -19.47 8.39 14.84
CA LEU A 62 -18.97 7.73 13.64
C LEU A 62 -19.89 6.60 13.16
N THR A 63 -20.68 5.97 14.05
CA THR A 63 -21.46 4.79 13.69
C THR A 63 -22.97 4.98 13.85
N ALA A 64 -23.44 5.20 15.08
CA ALA A 64 -24.86 5.18 15.39
C ALA A 64 -25.59 6.44 14.90
N VAL A 65 -24.97 7.61 15.02
CA VAL A 65 -25.59 8.88 14.65
C VAL A 65 -25.79 9.01 13.13
N PRO A 66 -24.78 8.77 12.27
CA PRO A 66 -24.96 8.80 10.82
C PRO A 66 -26.00 7.77 10.38
N ALA A 67 -26.04 6.62 11.05
CA ALA A 67 -27.00 5.57 10.74
C ALA A 67 -28.45 6.01 10.98
N VAL A 68 -28.73 6.55 12.17
CA VAL A 68 -30.05 7.06 12.54
C VAL A 68 -30.44 8.27 11.68
N LEU A 69 -29.50 9.18 11.43
CA LEU A 69 -29.73 10.34 10.56
C LEU A 69 -30.06 9.91 9.13
N SER A 70 -29.28 9.00 8.54
CA SER A 70 -29.52 8.50 7.19
C SER A 70 -30.89 7.85 7.08
N LEU A 71 -31.25 6.97 8.03
CA LEU A 71 -32.55 6.29 8.03
C LEU A 71 -33.70 7.28 8.22
N PHE A 72 -33.60 8.17 9.20
CA PHE A 72 -34.65 9.13 9.52
C PHE A 72 -34.87 10.12 8.39
N LEU A 73 -33.80 10.74 7.88
CA LEU A 73 -33.90 11.75 6.83
C LEU A 73 -34.40 11.13 5.52
N SER A 74 -33.93 9.93 5.15
CA SER A 74 -34.40 9.25 3.93
C SER A 74 -35.84 8.73 4.03
N THR A 75 -36.33 8.41 5.23
CA THR A 75 -37.67 7.81 5.41
C THR A 75 -38.76 8.86 5.66
N PHE A 76 -38.45 9.88 6.47
CA PHE A 76 -39.46 10.82 6.98
C PHE A 76 -39.39 12.22 6.36
N THR A 77 -38.41 12.48 5.48
CA THR A 77 -38.26 13.80 4.85
C THR A 77 -38.16 13.69 3.34
N ALA A 78 -38.51 14.76 2.62
CA ALA A 78 -38.32 14.88 1.17
C ALA A 78 -37.01 15.61 0.82
N LEU A 79 -36.00 15.54 1.69
CA LEU A 79 -34.72 16.21 1.45
C LEU A 79 -34.00 15.58 0.24
N PRO A 80 -33.37 16.40 -0.62
CA PRO A 80 -32.47 15.90 -1.64
C PRO A 80 -31.35 15.01 -1.07
N ASN A 81 -30.99 13.94 -1.78
CA ASN A 81 -29.97 12.96 -1.35
C ASN A 81 -28.64 13.60 -0.91
N TYR A 82 -28.22 14.68 -1.57
CA TYR A 82 -26.96 15.34 -1.23
C TYR A 82 -26.98 15.97 0.18
N LEU A 83 -28.12 16.47 0.66
CA LEU A 83 -28.24 17.01 2.02
C LEU A 83 -28.17 15.90 3.07
N VAL A 84 -28.78 14.74 2.79
CA VAL A 84 -28.69 13.57 3.66
C VAL A 84 -27.23 13.14 3.78
N VAL A 85 -26.52 13.01 2.65
CA VAL A 85 -25.09 12.63 2.63
C VAL A 85 -24.20 13.65 3.33
N VAL A 86 -24.39 14.95 3.08
CA VAL A 86 -23.61 16.00 3.75
C VAL A 86 -23.82 15.96 5.26
N THR A 87 -25.06 15.74 5.71
CA THR A 87 -25.40 15.68 7.13
C THR A 87 -24.78 14.45 7.81
N THR A 88 -24.87 13.28 7.18
CA THR A 88 -24.30 12.04 7.71
C THR A 88 -22.77 12.11 7.76
N ASN A 89 -22.14 12.59 6.69
CA ASN A 89 -20.69 12.75 6.63
C ASN A 89 -20.19 13.81 7.62
N GLY A 90 -20.98 14.85 7.88
CA GLY A 90 -20.68 15.84 8.92
C GLY A 90 -20.62 15.22 10.31
N ALA A 91 -21.57 14.34 10.65
CA ALA A 91 -21.54 13.60 11.90
C ALA A 91 -20.31 12.68 12.01
N GLU A 92 -19.98 11.96 10.93
CA GLU A 92 -18.78 11.12 10.87
C GLU A 92 -17.50 11.93 11.08
N LEU A 93 -17.38 13.10 10.44
CA LEU A 93 -16.24 14.00 10.58
C LEU A 93 -16.08 14.46 12.03
N LEU A 94 -17.18 14.85 12.69
CA LEU A 94 -17.17 15.19 14.12
C LEU A 94 -16.75 13.99 14.98
N GLY A 95 -17.16 12.78 14.61
CA GLY A 95 -16.72 11.54 15.26
C GLY A 95 -15.21 11.33 15.15
N LEU A 96 -14.64 11.48 13.96
CA LEU A 96 -13.20 11.38 13.73
C LEU A 96 -12.42 12.45 14.50
N VAL A 97 -12.92 13.69 14.56
CA VAL A 97 -12.32 14.77 15.36
C VAL A 97 -12.32 14.42 16.85
N ALA A 98 -13.41 13.87 17.38
CA ALA A 98 -13.49 13.45 18.78
C ALA A 98 -12.52 12.29 19.09
N ILE A 99 -12.36 11.33 18.18
CA ILE A 99 -11.37 10.25 18.33
C ILE A 99 -9.94 10.80 18.26
N ALA A 100 -9.65 11.69 17.31
CA ALA A 100 -8.35 12.33 17.21
C ALA A 100 -8.02 13.12 18.48
N TYR A 101 -8.99 13.86 19.02
CA TYR A 101 -8.83 14.58 20.29
C TYR A 101 -8.62 13.63 21.47
N SER A 102 -9.29 12.48 21.50
CA SER A 102 -9.03 11.43 22.51
C SER A 102 -7.58 10.90 22.48
N LEU A 103 -6.99 10.77 21.29
CA LEU A 103 -5.65 10.19 21.13
C LEU A 103 -4.51 11.21 21.29
N TYR A 104 -4.73 12.45 20.84
CA TYR A 104 -3.69 13.49 20.78
C TYR A 104 -3.93 14.67 21.72
N GLY A 105 -5.12 14.77 22.31
CA GLY A 105 -5.43 15.79 23.30
C GLY A 105 -4.49 15.68 24.49
N ARG A 106 -3.93 16.81 24.92
CA ARG A 106 -3.18 16.87 26.18
C ARG A 106 -4.18 16.87 27.33
N PHE A 107 -4.36 15.71 27.95
CA PHE A 107 -5.18 15.58 29.14
C PHE A 107 -4.27 15.65 30.36
N GLU A 108 -4.41 16.73 31.13
CA GLU A 108 -3.77 16.81 32.44
C GLU A 108 -4.37 15.73 33.36
N PRO A 109 -3.55 14.98 34.11
CA PRO A 109 -4.05 14.06 35.13
C PRO A 109 -4.96 14.84 36.09
N ALA A 110 -6.14 14.29 36.41
CA ALA A 110 -6.99 14.87 37.43
C ALA A 110 -6.20 14.97 38.75
N GLU A 111 -6.04 16.19 39.28
CA GLU A 111 -5.50 16.42 40.61
C GLU A 111 -6.23 15.53 41.62
N GLY A 112 -5.48 14.63 42.29
CA GLY A 112 -6.02 13.74 43.33
C GLY A 112 -5.82 12.24 43.12
N ALA A 113 -5.27 11.79 41.99
CA ALA A 113 -4.84 10.40 41.84
C ALA A 113 -3.51 10.16 42.60
N ALA A 114 -3.60 10.05 43.92
CA ALA A 114 -2.47 9.65 44.77
C ALA A 114 -1.84 8.37 44.21
N GLU A 115 -0.56 8.45 43.84
CA GLU A 115 0.26 7.29 43.47
C GLU A 115 0.19 6.28 44.62
N ARG A 116 -0.57 5.19 44.42
CA ARG A 116 -0.44 4.03 45.28
C ARG A 116 0.95 3.43 45.00
N PRO A 117 1.81 3.25 46.01
CA PRO A 117 3.11 2.64 45.79
C PRO A 117 2.92 1.23 45.24
N VAL A 118 3.59 0.95 44.13
CA VAL A 118 3.64 -0.38 43.50
C VAL A 118 4.14 -1.40 44.54
N PRO A 119 3.46 -2.55 44.74
CA PRO A 119 3.98 -3.59 45.62
C PRO A 119 5.33 -4.07 45.09
N ARG A 120 6.37 -3.98 45.93
CA ARG A 120 7.69 -4.52 45.61
C ARG A 120 7.55 -6.03 45.37
N GLY A 121 7.76 -6.48 44.14
CA GLY A 121 7.83 -7.90 43.81
C GLY A 121 9.01 -8.59 44.53
N PRO A 122 8.96 -9.91 44.75
CA PRO A 122 9.94 -10.65 45.57
C PRO A 122 11.35 -10.77 44.98
N TRP A 123 11.63 -10.17 43.82
CA TRP A 123 12.82 -10.45 43.01
C TRP A 123 13.81 -9.27 42.91
N CYS A 124 14.03 -8.55 44.00
CA CYS A 124 15.19 -7.68 44.16
C CYS A 124 16.16 -8.32 45.16
N PRO A 125 17.31 -8.88 44.72
CA PRO A 125 18.33 -9.34 45.64
C PRO A 125 18.86 -8.16 46.46
N ARG A 126 18.88 -8.29 47.79
CA ARG A 126 19.59 -7.35 48.67
C ARG A 126 21.09 -7.52 48.43
N VAL A 127 21.69 -6.68 47.59
CA VAL A 127 23.15 -6.62 47.51
C VAL A 127 23.65 -5.93 48.78
N GLY A 128 24.25 -6.73 49.67
CA GLY A 128 24.83 -6.25 50.91
C GLY A 128 25.99 -5.28 50.65
N CYS A 129 25.91 -4.09 51.22
CA CYS A 129 27.03 -3.17 51.31
C CYS A 129 28.14 -3.78 52.18
N ARG A 130 29.21 -4.29 51.58
CA ARG A 130 30.43 -4.65 52.32
C ARG A 130 31.17 -3.37 52.74
N ARG A 131 31.45 -3.23 54.03
CA ARG A 131 32.40 -2.24 54.56
C ARG A 131 33.82 -2.61 54.12
N ARG A 132 34.56 -1.67 53.52
CA ARG A 132 36.03 -1.74 53.48
C ARG A 132 36.60 -1.08 54.76
N PRO A 133 37.71 -1.59 55.33
CA PRO A 133 38.40 -0.91 56.42
C PRO A 133 39.03 0.39 55.92
N ALA A 134 39.16 1.33 56.86
CA ALA A 134 39.49 2.73 56.66
C ALA A 134 40.88 2.98 56.03
N THR A 135 40.93 3.90 55.07
CA THR A 135 41.96 4.95 54.96
C THR A 135 41.42 6.09 54.08
N GLY A 136 41.24 7.27 54.70
CA GLY A 136 41.13 8.63 54.13
C GLY A 136 40.31 8.90 52.87
N SER A 137 39.07 9.43 53.05
CA SER A 137 38.33 10.40 52.20
C SER A 137 36.82 10.08 52.14
N PRO A 138 35.89 11.03 52.43
CA PRO A 138 34.47 10.74 52.49
C PRO A 138 33.79 11.01 51.14
N ARG A 139 33.64 9.98 50.30
CA ARG A 139 32.58 9.96 49.27
C ARG A 139 31.91 8.59 49.23
N ARG A 140 30.68 8.51 49.74
CA ARG A 140 29.77 7.38 49.50
C ARG A 140 29.28 7.50 48.06
N ILE A 141 29.77 6.67 47.16
CA ILE A 141 29.15 6.49 45.84
C ILE A 141 28.19 5.30 45.97
N CYS A 142 26.91 5.61 46.15
CA CYS A 142 25.84 4.64 45.94
C CYS A 142 25.47 4.70 44.46
N LEU A 143 25.85 3.68 43.68
CA LEU A 143 25.33 3.50 42.32
C LEU A 143 23.84 3.12 42.41
N PRO A 144 22.95 3.74 41.62
CA PRO A 144 21.56 3.28 41.53
C PRO A 144 21.51 1.90 40.86
N PRO A 145 20.52 1.05 41.19
CA PRO A 145 20.30 -0.17 40.43
C PRO A 145 19.76 0.20 39.04
N ASP A 146 20.53 -0.10 38.00
CA ASP A 146 20.06 -0.06 36.62
C ASP A 146 18.98 -1.13 36.42
N CYS A 147 17.72 -0.70 36.37
CA CYS A 147 16.57 -1.53 35.96
C CYS A 147 16.20 -1.30 34.49
N THR A 148 17.18 -1.12 33.62
CA THR A 148 16.98 -1.01 32.17
C THR A 148 18.02 -1.83 31.44
N THR A 149 17.74 -3.12 31.26
CA THR A 149 18.09 -3.92 30.06
C THR A 149 17.66 -5.36 30.27
N LEU A 150 16.51 -5.74 29.71
CA LEU A 150 16.17 -7.14 29.43
C LEU A 150 15.81 -7.23 27.96
N GLN A 151 16.80 -7.04 27.10
CA GLN A 151 16.82 -7.51 25.72
C GLN A 151 18.26 -7.45 25.21
N GLY A 152 18.94 -8.59 25.24
CA GLY A 152 20.30 -8.72 24.72
C GLY A 152 21.08 -9.80 25.45
N LYS A 153 21.27 -10.94 24.78
CA LYS A 153 22.27 -11.94 25.16
C LYS A 153 23.63 -11.24 25.32
N VAL A 154 24.09 -11.08 26.55
CA VAL A 154 25.49 -10.70 26.83
C VAL A 154 26.31 -11.98 26.75
N MET A 155 27.12 -12.11 25.69
CA MET A 155 28.24 -13.04 25.67
C MET A 155 29.36 -12.48 26.57
N PRO A 156 30.04 -13.31 27.38
CA PRO A 156 31.08 -12.84 28.28
C PRO A 156 32.31 -12.36 27.49
N ALA A 157 32.81 -11.18 27.88
CA ALA A 157 34.06 -10.60 27.40
C ALA A 157 35.26 -11.45 27.85
N ARG A 158 35.59 -12.48 27.06
CA ARG A 158 36.83 -13.24 27.14
C ARG A 158 37.15 -13.91 25.80
N ALA A 159 37.28 -13.12 24.74
CA ALA A 159 37.75 -13.59 23.42
C ALA A 159 38.30 -12.45 22.54
N ILE A 160 39.00 -11.48 23.13
CA ILE A 160 39.81 -10.49 22.38
C ILE A 160 41.25 -10.60 22.89
N ARG A 161 41.84 -11.75 22.61
CA ARG A 161 43.27 -12.01 22.60
C ARG A 161 43.41 -13.37 21.94
N ASP A 162 43.50 -13.33 20.62
CA ASP A 162 44.42 -14.12 19.80
C ASP A 162 43.91 -14.08 18.36
N GLY A 163 44.80 -13.67 17.47
CA GLY A 163 44.51 -13.54 16.05
C GLY A 163 44.24 -14.89 15.39
N MET A 164 43.69 -14.80 14.17
CA MET A 164 43.38 -15.90 13.26
C MET A 164 42.15 -16.75 13.62
N VAL A 165 40.99 -16.31 13.14
CA VAL A 165 39.95 -17.25 12.70
C VAL A 165 39.69 -16.97 11.22
N ARG A 166 40.27 -17.81 10.34
CA ARG A 166 39.80 -17.91 8.97
C ARG A 166 38.41 -18.57 9.00
N PRO A 167 37.39 -18.04 8.29
CA PRO A 167 36.08 -18.69 8.25
C PRO A 167 36.21 -20.07 7.61
N SER A 168 35.52 -21.06 8.19
CA SER A 168 35.59 -22.45 7.76
C SER A 168 34.98 -22.64 6.35
N PRO A 169 35.40 -23.67 5.58
CA PRO A 169 34.93 -23.88 4.21
C PRO A 169 33.42 -24.06 4.08
N SER A 170 32.72 -24.42 5.16
CA SER A 170 31.26 -24.64 5.20
C SER A 170 30.42 -23.37 5.26
N GLU A 171 30.99 -22.20 5.55
CA GLU A 171 30.27 -20.92 5.49
C GLU A 171 30.20 -20.33 4.07
N ARG A 172 30.95 -20.90 3.12
CA ARG A 172 31.01 -20.40 1.73
C ARG A 172 29.88 -20.91 0.84
N ILE A 173 29.00 -21.77 1.36
CA ILE A 173 27.90 -22.41 0.62
C ILE A 173 26.59 -22.27 1.41
N ARG A 174 26.23 -21.03 1.76
CA ARG A 174 24.82 -20.65 1.79
C ARG A 174 24.65 -19.64 0.69
N SER A 175 24.13 -20.10 -0.45
CA SER A 175 23.52 -19.17 -1.40
C SER A 175 22.59 -18.27 -0.59
N PRO A 176 22.75 -16.94 -0.66
CA PRO A 176 21.75 -16.08 -0.07
C PRO A 176 20.46 -16.48 -0.77
N GLY A 177 19.48 -16.95 0.01
CA GLY A 177 18.11 -16.99 -0.48
C GLY A 177 17.79 -15.62 -1.08
N PRO A 178 16.83 -15.52 -2.01
CA PRO A 178 16.44 -14.26 -2.62
C PRO A 178 16.52 -13.16 -1.54
N SER A 179 17.36 -12.14 -1.69
CA SER A 179 17.54 -11.07 -0.68
C SER A 179 16.65 -9.87 -1.04
N VAL A 180 15.82 -9.45 -0.09
CA VAL A 180 14.87 -8.34 -0.30
C VAL A 180 15.70 -7.08 -0.48
N PRO A 181 15.36 -6.18 -1.43
CA PRO A 181 16.10 -4.92 -1.57
C PRO A 181 16.23 -4.23 -0.20
N ASP A 182 17.42 -3.72 0.10
CA ASP A 182 17.85 -3.23 1.43
C ASP A 182 17.05 -2.02 1.99
N HIS A 183 15.99 -1.61 1.30
CA HIS A 183 15.15 -0.45 1.62
C HIS A 183 14.08 -0.73 2.70
N ALA A 184 14.09 -1.90 3.33
CA ALA A 184 13.01 -2.30 4.24
C ALA A 184 12.96 -1.41 5.50
N VAL A 185 11.92 -0.59 5.63
CA VAL A 185 11.79 0.34 6.75
C VAL A 185 10.93 -0.23 7.88
N PRO A 186 11.46 -0.33 9.11
CA PRO A 186 10.66 -0.68 10.27
C PRO A 186 9.55 0.36 10.48
N THR A 187 8.29 -0.05 10.34
CA THR A 187 7.13 0.80 10.62
C THR A 187 6.28 0.22 11.75
N SER A 188 5.71 1.11 12.56
CA SER A 188 4.78 0.74 13.63
C SER A 188 3.51 0.11 13.05
N GLY A 189 2.98 -0.93 13.69
CA GLY A 189 1.73 -1.59 13.25
C GLY A 189 0.54 -0.65 12.97
N PRO A 190 0.25 0.33 13.84
CA PRO A 190 -0.83 1.30 13.60
C PRO A 190 -0.65 2.13 12.34
N PHE A 191 0.59 2.55 12.04
CA PHE A 191 0.89 3.32 10.83
C PHE A 191 0.69 2.49 9.57
N LEU A 192 1.13 1.23 9.59
CA LEU A 192 0.92 0.31 8.48
C LEU A 192 -0.58 0.08 8.22
N ALA A 193 -1.37 -0.13 9.29
CA ALA A 193 -2.82 -0.26 9.19
C ALA A 193 -3.47 1.00 8.60
N LEU A 194 -3.00 2.19 9.01
CA LEU A 194 -3.45 3.46 8.45
C LEU A 194 -3.14 3.58 6.96
N VAL A 195 -1.92 3.28 6.52
CA VAL A 195 -1.54 3.32 5.10
C VAL A 195 -2.43 2.38 4.28
N VAL A 196 -2.64 1.14 4.75
CA VAL A 196 -3.50 0.17 4.07
C VAL A 196 -4.96 0.64 4.01
N ALA A 197 -5.49 1.17 5.10
CA ALA A 197 -6.87 1.66 5.15
C ALA A 197 -7.08 2.87 4.23
N VAL A 198 -6.15 3.84 4.24
CA VAL A 198 -6.18 5.00 3.36
C VAL A 198 -6.06 4.56 1.90
N ALA A 199 -5.12 3.67 1.58
CA ALA A 199 -4.96 3.17 0.22
C ALA A 199 -6.21 2.43 -0.28
N ALA A 200 -6.81 1.56 0.55
CA ALA A 200 -8.03 0.85 0.19
C ALA A 200 -9.21 1.82 -0.01
N GLY A 201 -9.38 2.81 0.88
CA GLY A 201 -10.41 3.83 0.76
C GLY A 201 -10.24 4.69 -0.49
N LEU A 202 -9.00 5.07 -0.80
CA LEU A 202 -8.66 5.77 -2.05
C LEU A 202 -9.03 4.92 -3.26
N THR A 203 -8.59 3.66 -3.34
CA THR A 203 -8.91 2.78 -4.48
C THR A 203 -10.42 2.64 -4.70
N VAL A 204 -11.19 2.41 -3.64
CA VAL A 204 -12.67 2.32 -3.73
C VAL A 204 -13.28 3.65 -4.16
N GLY A 205 -12.87 4.76 -3.53
CA GLY A 205 -13.41 6.08 -3.80
C GLY A 205 -13.07 6.60 -5.20
N GLY A 206 -11.82 6.45 -5.64
CA GLY A 206 -11.39 6.85 -6.98
C GLY A 206 -11.98 5.97 -8.07
N TRP A 207 -12.15 4.67 -7.83
CA TRP A 207 -12.90 3.82 -8.74
C TRP A 207 -14.36 4.30 -8.88
N ALA A 208 -15.04 4.56 -7.76
CA ALA A 208 -16.41 5.09 -7.78
C ALA A 208 -16.50 6.48 -8.46
N LEU A 209 -15.46 7.31 -8.34
CA LEU A 209 -15.37 8.60 -9.01
C LEU A 209 -15.25 8.45 -10.54
N VAL A 210 -14.45 7.49 -11.01
CA VAL A 210 -14.22 7.26 -12.46
C VAL A 210 -15.40 6.56 -13.12
N THR A 211 -16.12 5.68 -12.41
CA THR A 211 -17.25 4.94 -12.99
C THR A 211 -18.58 5.69 -12.93
N ARG A 212 -18.74 6.65 -12.02
CA ARG A 212 -19.92 7.53 -12.01
C ARG A 212 -19.83 8.58 -13.12
N THR A 213 -20.48 8.27 -14.24
CA THR A 213 -20.47 9.08 -15.48
C THR A 213 -20.77 10.56 -15.23
N SER A 214 -21.76 10.91 -14.41
CA SER A 214 -22.10 12.31 -14.13
C SER A 214 -20.99 13.06 -13.39
N VAL A 215 -20.35 12.42 -12.41
CA VAL A 215 -19.27 13.03 -11.63
C VAL A 215 -18.00 13.13 -12.46
N ARG A 216 -17.66 12.06 -13.17
CA ARG A 216 -16.53 12.03 -14.11
C ARG A 216 -16.68 13.10 -15.19
N ALA A 217 -17.86 13.21 -15.81
CA ALA A 217 -18.13 14.19 -16.85
C ALA A 217 -18.04 15.63 -16.35
N ALA A 218 -18.41 15.88 -15.09
CA ALA A 218 -18.33 17.20 -14.49
C ALA A 218 -16.90 17.59 -14.08
N LEU A 219 -16.09 16.64 -13.58
CA LEU A 219 -14.83 16.94 -12.90
C LEU A 219 -13.57 16.54 -13.67
N LEU A 220 -13.60 15.44 -14.43
CA LEU A 220 -12.40 14.83 -15.00
C LEU A 220 -12.36 14.91 -16.53
N ASP A 221 -13.49 14.66 -17.20
CA ASP A 221 -13.54 14.68 -18.67
C ASP A 221 -13.19 16.05 -19.28
N PRO A 222 -13.51 17.22 -18.70
CA PRO A 222 -13.10 18.51 -19.26
C PRO A 222 -11.58 18.64 -19.38
N VAL A 223 -10.82 18.07 -18.44
CA VAL A 223 -9.35 18.08 -18.49
C VAL A 223 -8.84 17.15 -19.59
N ALA A 224 -9.44 15.97 -19.73
CA ALA A 224 -9.09 15.04 -20.79
C ALA A 224 -9.38 15.66 -22.16
N THR A 225 -10.54 16.29 -22.36
CA THR A 225 -10.89 16.98 -23.61
C THR A 225 -9.97 18.16 -23.89
N ALA A 226 -9.69 19.00 -22.90
CA ALA A 226 -8.80 20.16 -23.05
C ALA A 226 -7.35 19.77 -23.40
N THR A 227 -6.93 18.56 -23.05
CA THR A 227 -5.59 18.04 -23.34
C THR A 227 -5.55 17.05 -24.49
N ALA A 228 -6.62 16.99 -25.31
CA ALA A 228 -6.77 16.05 -26.41
C ALA A 228 -6.54 14.58 -26.01
N GLY A 229 -6.91 14.24 -24.77
CA GLY A 229 -6.78 12.90 -24.20
C GLY A 229 -5.44 12.62 -23.52
N LEU A 230 -4.49 13.56 -23.47
CA LEU A 230 -3.18 13.32 -22.81
C LEU A 230 -3.32 13.14 -21.29
N LEU A 231 -4.15 13.96 -20.62
CA LEU A 231 -4.42 13.83 -19.19
C LEU A 231 -5.72 13.06 -18.97
N GLN A 232 -5.60 11.73 -18.85
CA GLN A 232 -6.76 10.87 -18.62
C GLN A 232 -7.28 10.94 -17.17
N PRO A 233 -8.59 10.72 -16.95
CA PRO A 233 -9.20 10.68 -15.61
C PRO A 233 -8.43 9.79 -14.61
N THR A 234 -7.97 8.61 -15.06
CA THR A 234 -7.16 7.70 -14.26
C THR A 234 -5.87 8.34 -13.76
N LEU A 235 -5.16 9.11 -14.60
CA LEU A 235 -3.93 9.78 -14.19
C LEU A 235 -4.20 10.79 -13.07
N LEU A 236 -5.27 11.58 -13.20
CA LEU A 236 -5.65 12.59 -12.21
C LEU A 236 -5.98 11.97 -10.85
N VAL A 237 -6.73 10.86 -10.85
CA VAL A 237 -7.10 10.14 -9.62
C VAL A 237 -5.87 9.55 -8.93
N TYR A 238 -5.01 8.85 -9.68
CA TYR A 238 -3.82 8.24 -9.09
C TYR A 238 -2.75 9.28 -8.71
N ALA A 239 -2.72 10.46 -9.32
CA ALA A 239 -1.90 11.56 -8.85
C ALA A 239 -2.31 12.01 -7.44
N VAL A 240 -3.61 12.09 -7.14
CA VAL A 240 -4.12 12.34 -5.79
C VAL A 240 -3.73 11.21 -4.84
N PHE A 241 -3.83 9.95 -5.27
CA PHE A 241 -3.45 8.82 -4.42
C PHE A 241 -1.98 8.86 -4.06
N ALA A 242 -1.11 9.07 -5.05
CA ALA A 242 0.32 9.21 -4.87
C ALA A 242 0.67 10.39 -3.96
N LEU A 243 -0.06 11.51 -4.07
CA LEU A 243 0.10 12.66 -3.18
C LEU A 243 -0.27 12.31 -1.73
N VAL A 244 -1.44 11.71 -1.51
CA VAL A 244 -1.95 11.39 -0.16
C VAL A 244 -1.07 10.33 0.51
N VAL A 245 -0.84 9.20 -0.15
CA VAL A 245 0.00 8.12 0.39
C VAL A 245 1.45 8.56 0.48
N GLY A 246 1.98 9.24 -0.54
CA GLY A 246 3.34 9.77 -0.53
C GLY A 246 3.57 10.74 0.63
N THR A 247 2.63 11.64 0.91
CA THR A 247 2.70 12.55 2.06
C THR A 247 2.66 11.79 3.37
N LEU A 248 1.76 10.81 3.49
CA LEU A 248 1.68 9.95 4.68
C LEU A 248 3.01 9.23 4.94
N LEU A 249 3.64 8.66 3.90
CA LEU A 249 4.95 8.03 3.99
C LEU A 249 6.05 9.03 4.39
N ARG A 250 6.03 10.25 3.85
CA ARG A 250 7.00 11.32 4.20
C ARG A 250 6.95 11.72 5.67
N THR A 251 5.79 11.61 6.35
CA THR A 251 5.71 11.84 7.81
C THR A 251 6.61 10.91 8.63
N ARG A 252 7.06 9.81 8.05
CA ARG A 252 8.00 8.83 8.64
C ARG A 252 9.38 8.84 7.99
N GLY A 253 9.71 9.89 7.22
CA GLY A 253 10.99 10.00 6.52
C GLY A 253 11.14 9.06 5.32
N LEU A 254 10.05 8.43 4.87
CA LEU A 254 10.07 7.51 3.73
C LEU A 254 10.01 8.30 2.41
N GLY A 255 11.15 8.37 1.73
CA GLY A 255 11.27 8.98 0.40
C GLY A 255 11.01 8.00 -0.76
N PRO A 256 11.06 8.47 -2.02
CA PRO A 256 10.87 7.63 -3.20
C PRO A 256 11.83 6.43 -3.25
N ARG A 257 13.09 6.62 -2.83
CA ARG A 257 14.07 5.52 -2.76
C ARG A 257 13.67 4.41 -1.78
N ALA A 258 13.01 4.76 -0.67
CA ALA A 258 12.57 3.79 0.33
C ALA A 258 11.48 2.84 -0.19
N VAL A 259 10.78 3.24 -1.26
CA VAL A 259 9.80 2.40 -1.94
C VAL A 259 10.33 1.82 -3.26
N GLY A 260 11.65 1.89 -3.51
CA GLY A 260 12.29 1.31 -4.68
C GLY A 260 12.30 2.19 -5.94
N LEU A 261 11.95 3.47 -5.85
CA LEU A 261 12.06 4.41 -6.98
C LEU A 261 13.48 5.00 -7.04
N GLN A 262 14.27 4.49 -7.97
CA GLN A 262 15.66 4.90 -8.18
C GLN A 262 15.85 5.49 -9.58
N ARG A 263 16.72 6.49 -9.71
CA ARG A 263 16.97 7.16 -10.99
C ARG A 263 17.85 6.33 -11.92
N GLU A 264 18.78 5.55 -11.37
CA GLU A 264 19.64 4.62 -12.12
C GLU A 264 18.84 3.55 -12.89
N ASP A 265 17.70 3.15 -12.34
CA ASP A 265 16.81 2.12 -12.89
C ASP A 265 16.08 2.54 -14.17
N VAL A 266 15.98 3.86 -14.44
CA VAL A 266 15.18 4.43 -15.54
C VAL A 266 15.65 3.92 -16.89
N ARG A 267 16.96 3.87 -17.13
CA ARG A 267 17.51 3.48 -18.45
C ARG A 267 17.12 2.05 -18.82
N VAL A 268 17.29 1.13 -17.87
CA VAL A 268 16.94 -0.29 -18.06
C VAL A 268 15.44 -0.46 -18.18
N ALA A 269 14.65 0.24 -17.35
CA ALA A 269 13.20 0.20 -17.40
C ALA A 269 12.64 0.68 -18.76
N LEU A 270 13.15 1.80 -19.29
CA LEU A 270 12.76 2.32 -20.60
C LEU A 270 13.18 1.37 -21.73
N GLY A 271 14.40 0.84 -21.69
CA GLY A 271 14.89 -0.09 -22.71
C GLY A 271 14.07 -1.39 -22.77
N VAL A 272 13.80 -2.00 -21.61
CA VAL A 272 13.00 -3.22 -21.53
C VAL A 272 11.54 -2.94 -21.89
N GLY A 273 10.93 -1.88 -21.36
CA GLY A 273 9.55 -1.50 -21.66
C GLY A 273 9.34 -1.23 -23.15
N LEU A 274 10.23 -0.46 -23.79
CA LEU A 274 10.19 -0.21 -25.22
C LEU A 274 10.38 -1.51 -26.02
N GLY A 275 11.33 -2.35 -25.64
CA GLY A 275 11.55 -3.64 -26.30
C GLY A 275 10.32 -4.55 -26.26
N VAL A 276 9.68 -4.67 -25.09
CA VAL A 276 8.43 -5.43 -24.92
C VAL A 276 7.32 -4.87 -25.79
N TRP A 277 7.14 -3.55 -25.81
CA TRP A 277 6.13 -2.89 -26.64
C TRP A 277 6.37 -3.09 -28.14
N VAL A 278 7.62 -2.95 -28.61
CA VAL A 278 7.97 -3.17 -30.02
C VAL A 278 7.65 -4.61 -30.46
N VAL A 279 8.01 -5.60 -29.65
CA VAL A 279 7.73 -7.01 -29.97
C VAL A 279 6.22 -7.27 -29.95
N ALA A 280 5.47 -6.71 -28.99
CA ALA A 280 4.02 -6.81 -28.94
C ALA A 280 3.34 -6.17 -30.16
N GLN A 281 3.83 -5.02 -30.63
CA GLN A 281 3.33 -4.41 -31.86
C GLN A 281 3.65 -5.22 -33.10
N ALA A 282 4.88 -5.72 -33.23
CA ALA A 282 5.28 -6.55 -34.35
C ALA A 282 4.44 -7.83 -34.43
N ALA A 283 4.25 -8.52 -33.30
CA ALA A 283 3.38 -9.69 -33.22
C ALA A 283 1.94 -9.37 -33.63
N SER A 284 1.40 -8.24 -33.18
CA SER A 284 0.03 -7.80 -33.50
C SER A 284 -0.15 -7.51 -34.99
N VAL A 285 0.84 -6.88 -35.63
CA VAL A 285 0.85 -6.61 -37.07
C VAL A 285 0.97 -7.92 -37.87
N VAL A 286 1.91 -8.79 -37.50
CA VAL A 286 2.12 -10.08 -38.19
C VAL A 286 0.86 -10.95 -38.12
N VAL A 287 0.25 -11.09 -36.94
CA VAL A 287 -0.98 -11.87 -36.79
C VAL A 287 -2.13 -11.25 -37.57
N ALA A 288 -2.27 -9.92 -37.61
CA ALA A 288 -3.30 -9.26 -38.39
C ALA A 288 -3.12 -9.49 -39.90
N LEU A 289 -1.89 -9.39 -40.42
CA LEU A 289 -1.58 -9.68 -41.82
C LEU A 289 -1.90 -11.13 -42.18
N VAL A 290 -1.55 -12.08 -41.32
CA VAL A 290 -1.73 -13.52 -41.59
C VAL A 290 -3.20 -13.95 -41.48
N THR A 291 -3.94 -13.42 -40.51
CA THR A 291 -5.31 -13.87 -40.21
C THR A 291 -6.39 -13.07 -40.93
N VAL A 292 -6.18 -11.76 -41.12
CA VAL A 292 -7.17 -10.83 -41.70
C VAL A 292 -6.75 -10.32 -43.08
N GLY A 293 -5.47 -10.40 -43.44
CA GLY A 293 -4.96 -9.89 -44.71
C GLY A 293 -4.80 -8.36 -44.75
N SER A 294 -5.02 -7.66 -43.63
CA SER A 294 -4.86 -6.22 -43.50
C SER A 294 -4.44 -5.83 -42.08
N VAL A 295 -3.87 -4.64 -41.92
CA VAL A 295 -3.42 -4.12 -40.63
C VAL A 295 -4.28 -2.92 -40.24
N PRO A 296 -5.34 -3.13 -39.43
CA PRO A 296 -6.17 -2.02 -39.00
C PRO A 296 -5.43 -1.14 -38.00
N LEU A 297 -5.77 0.16 -37.99
CA LEU A 297 -5.46 1.04 -36.86
C LEU A 297 -6.25 0.57 -35.63
N SER A 298 -5.68 0.76 -34.44
CA SER A 298 -6.37 0.37 -33.21
C SER A 298 -7.64 1.18 -33.00
N ALA A 299 -8.66 0.55 -32.41
CA ALA A 299 -9.94 1.19 -32.11
C ALA A 299 -9.76 2.44 -31.24
N THR A 300 -8.82 2.40 -30.28
CA THR A 300 -8.54 3.55 -29.42
C THR A 300 -7.97 4.73 -30.21
N LEU A 301 -7.05 4.48 -31.15
CA LEU A 301 -6.46 5.53 -31.98
C LEU A 301 -7.49 6.14 -32.94
N VAL A 302 -8.37 5.30 -33.54
CA VAL A 302 -9.44 5.77 -34.42
C VAL A 302 -10.48 6.60 -33.67
N ALA A 303 -10.90 6.14 -32.49
CA ALA A 303 -11.96 6.79 -31.72
C ALA A 303 -11.50 8.04 -30.96
N GLY A 304 -10.28 8.01 -30.40
CA GLY A 304 -9.79 9.04 -29.48
C GLY A 304 -8.54 9.79 -29.94
N GLY A 305 -7.95 9.42 -31.07
CA GLY A 305 -6.71 10.01 -31.56
C GLY A 305 -5.46 9.63 -30.76
N ALA A 306 -4.31 10.13 -31.21
CA ALA A 306 -3.02 9.81 -30.62
C ALA A 306 -2.90 10.30 -29.16
N GLY A 307 -3.48 11.45 -28.84
CA GLY A 307 -3.46 11.98 -27.48
C GLY A 307 -4.15 11.07 -26.47
N THR A 308 -5.31 10.49 -26.81
CA THR A 308 -5.98 9.47 -25.99
C THR A 308 -5.15 8.20 -25.86
N LEU A 309 -4.62 7.68 -26.99
CA LEU A 309 -3.81 6.46 -27.02
C LEU A 309 -2.61 6.57 -26.06
N PHE A 310 -1.81 7.63 -26.19
CA PHE A 310 -0.64 7.84 -25.34
C PHE A 310 -1.01 8.32 -23.94
N GLY A 311 -2.09 9.06 -23.78
CA GLY A 311 -2.59 9.48 -22.46
C GLY A 311 -3.01 8.30 -21.59
N LEU A 312 -3.57 7.24 -22.16
CA LEU A 312 -3.88 6.00 -21.43
C LEU A 312 -2.60 5.29 -20.98
N LEU A 313 -1.55 5.24 -21.82
CA LEU A 313 -0.24 4.73 -21.41
C LEU A 313 0.36 5.57 -20.28
N LEU A 314 0.34 6.90 -20.40
CA LEU A 314 0.84 7.83 -19.37
C LEU A 314 0.07 7.64 -18.04
N ALA A 315 -1.25 7.43 -18.13
CA ALA A 315 -2.08 7.18 -16.96
C ALA A 315 -1.74 5.88 -16.23
N GLN A 316 -1.26 4.86 -16.96
CA GLN A 316 -0.72 3.66 -16.34
C GLN A 316 0.68 3.92 -15.75
N VAL A 317 1.61 4.40 -16.58
CA VAL A 317 3.04 4.55 -16.22
C VAL A 317 3.26 5.55 -15.09
N PHE A 318 2.52 6.65 -15.03
CA PHE A 318 2.67 7.69 -14.00
C PHE A 318 1.53 7.69 -12.96
N GLY A 319 0.46 6.95 -13.21
CA GLY A 319 -0.68 6.83 -12.31
C GLY A 319 -0.77 5.43 -11.74
N ASN A 320 -1.64 4.61 -12.34
CA ASN A 320 -2.07 3.33 -11.78
C ASN A 320 -0.91 2.38 -11.46
N ALA A 321 -0.15 1.95 -12.48
CA ALA A 321 0.92 0.97 -12.31
C ALA A 321 2.02 1.48 -11.36
N LEU A 322 2.41 2.75 -11.49
CA LEU A 322 3.43 3.34 -10.61
C LEU A 322 2.99 3.33 -9.14
N TYR A 323 1.77 3.79 -8.87
CA TYR A 323 1.24 3.82 -7.52
C TYR A 323 1.14 2.42 -6.93
N GLU A 324 0.58 1.47 -7.69
CA GLU A 324 0.40 0.10 -7.22
C GLU A 324 1.76 -0.59 -6.97
N GLU A 325 2.71 -0.52 -7.90
CA GLU A 325 4.02 -1.13 -7.68
C GLU A 325 4.76 -0.51 -6.48
N ALA A 326 4.76 0.82 -6.36
CA ALA A 326 5.38 1.51 -5.23
C ALA A 326 4.75 1.12 -3.89
N LEU A 327 3.41 1.04 -3.82
CA LEU A 327 2.71 0.69 -2.59
C LEU A 327 2.86 -0.79 -2.23
N TYR A 328 2.54 -1.70 -3.15
CA TYR A 328 2.43 -3.12 -2.82
C TYR A 328 3.78 -3.84 -2.82
N ARG A 329 4.70 -3.48 -3.71
CA ARG A 329 6.00 -4.14 -3.87
C ARG A 329 7.10 -3.34 -3.21
N GLY A 330 7.11 -2.03 -3.42
CA GLY A 330 8.05 -1.11 -2.78
C GLY A 330 7.88 -1.05 -1.27
N PHE A 331 6.67 -0.77 -0.80
CA PHE A 331 6.39 -0.51 0.62
C PHE A 331 5.84 -1.71 1.40
N LEU A 332 4.70 -2.30 1.01
CA LEU A 332 4.02 -3.32 1.81
C LEU A 332 4.82 -4.62 1.88
N LEU A 333 5.31 -5.12 0.74
CA LEU A 333 6.10 -6.35 0.69
C LEU A 333 7.37 -6.25 1.54
N SER A 334 8.12 -5.16 1.42
CA SER A 334 9.36 -4.92 2.19
C SER A 334 9.07 -4.77 3.69
N THR A 335 8.00 -4.05 4.05
CA THR A 335 7.57 -3.87 5.44
C THR A 335 7.14 -5.18 6.08
N PHE A 336 6.31 -5.98 5.40
CA PHE A 336 5.89 -7.29 5.90
C PHE A 336 7.08 -8.24 6.05
N HIS A 337 8.01 -8.22 5.09
CA HIS A 337 9.22 -9.01 5.18
C HIS A 337 10.06 -8.67 6.41
N ALA A 338 10.37 -7.38 6.62
CA ALA A 338 11.12 -6.94 7.79
C ALA A 338 10.43 -7.34 9.10
N ARG A 339 9.11 -7.20 9.16
CA ARG A 339 8.32 -7.61 10.34
C ARG A 339 8.42 -9.12 10.57
N PHE A 340 8.27 -9.95 9.55
CA PHE A 340 8.37 -11.41 9.69
C PHE A 340 9.78 -11.89 10.02
N VAL A 341 10.82 -11.20 9.54
CA VAL A 341 12.21 -11.44 9.98
C VAL A 341 12.33 -11.13 11.47
N SER A 342 11.84 -9.97 11.93
CA SER A 342 11.96 -9.55 13.33
C SER A 342 11.23 -10.46 14.32
N THR A 343 10.17 -11.14 13.88
CA THR A 343 9.41 -12.09 14.71
C THR A 343 9.94 -13.52 14.63
N GLY A 344 11.01 -13.78 13.87
CA GLY A 344 11.57 -15.12 13.72
C GLY A 344 10.71 -16.09 12.91
N ARG A 345 9.82 -15.58 12.03
CA ARG A 345 8.96 -16.41 11.18
C ARG A 345 9.82 -17.27 10.25
N SER A 346 9.48 -18.55 10.09
CA SER A 346 10.08 -19.39 9.05
C SER A 346 9.65 -18.90 7.66
N ARG A 347 10.60 -18.80 6.72
CA ARG A 347 10.38 -18.29 5.36
C ARG A 347 9.67 -16.91 5.33
N PRO A 348 10.26 -15.86 5.93
CA PRO A 348 9.62 -14.56 6.09
C PRO A 348 9.26 -13.91 4.76
N PHE A 349 10.06 -14.14 3.70
CA PHE A 349 9.79 -13.65 2.36
C PHE A 349 8.50 -14.24 1.77
N LEU A 350 8.32 -15.56 1.86
CA LEU A 350 7.12 -16.22 1.35
C LEU A 350 5.87 -15.72 2.06
N ALA A 351 5.94 -15.55 3.39
CA ALA A 351 4.84 -15.00 4.17
C ALA A 351 4.50 -13.55 3.76
N ALA A 352 5.52 -12.71 3.55
CA ALA A 352 5.36 -11.32 3.10
C ALA A 352 4.77 -11.24 1.69
N LEU A 353 5.24 -12.11 0.78
CA LEU A 353 4.76 -12.23 -0.58
C LEU A 353 3.27 -12.56 -0.61
N VAL A 354 2.87 -13.65 0.06
CA VAL A 354 1.47 -14.07 0.15
C VAL A 354 0.62 -12.97 0.78
N LEU A 355 1.03 -12.40 1.91
CA LEU A 355 0.23 -11.37 2.57
C LEU A 355 0.06 -10.11 1.72
N SER A 356 1.15 -9.59 1.13
CA SER A 356 1.07 -8.40 0.27
C SER A 356 0.19 -8.65 -0.95
N GLN A 357 0.32 -9.81 -1.63
CA GLN A 357 -0.47 -10.08 -2.83
C GLN A 357 -1.95 -10.39 -2.51
N THR A 358 -2.24 -10.96 -1.33
CA THR A 358 -3.62 -11.09 -0.86
C THR A 358 -4.25 -9.73 -0.59
N VAL A 359 -3.54 -8.81 0.06
CA VAL A 359 -4.03 -7.43 0.26
C VAL A 359 -4.26 -6.74 -1.08
N PHE A 360 -3.34 -6.90 -2.04
CA PHE A 360 -3.50 -6.39 -3.40
C PHE A 360 -4.78 -6.92 -4.08
N ALA A 361 -4.99 -8.25 -4.06
CA ALA A 361 -6.18 -8.87 -4.66
C ALA A 361 -7.47 -8.42 -3.97
N LEU A 362 -7.50 -8.33 -2.64
CA LEU A 362 -8.69 -7.92 -1.87
C LEU A 362 -9.07 -6.46 -2.10
N VAL A 363 -8.12 -5.57 -2.36
CA VAL A 363 -8.43 -4.16 -2.68
C VAL A 363 -9.17 -4.02 -4.02
N HIS A 364 -9.09 -5.02 -4.90
CA HIS A 364 -9.86 -5.05 -6.15
C HIS A 364 -11.28 -5.61 -5.98
N LEU A 365 -11.57 -6.33 -4.89
CA LEU A 365 -12.88 -6.94 -4.67
C LEU A 365 -14.06 -5.94 -4.81
N PRO A 366 -14.01 -4.73 -4.22
CA PRO A 366 -15.11 -3.78 -4.33
C PRO A 366 -15.43 -3.39 -5.77
N SER A 367 -14.42 -3.10 -6.60
CA SER A 367 -14.66 -2.71 -7.99
C SER A 367 -15.30 -3.86 -8.78
N ARG A 368 -14.86 -5.11 -8.57
CA ARG A 368 -15.45 -6.29 -9.22
C ARG A 368 -16.91 -6.50 -8.84
N LEU A 369 -17.24 -6.31 -7.57
CA LEU A 369 -18.62 -6.43 -7.11
C LEU A 369 -19.53 -5.36 -7.72
N VAL A 370 -19.04 -4.13 -7.86
CA VAL A 370 -19.84 -3.06 -8.49
C VAL A 370 -19.93 -3.24 -10.01
N ASP A 371 -18.92 -3.81 -10.65
CA ASP A 371 -18.99 -4.28 -12.05
C ASP A 371 -19.96 -5.47 -12.24
N GLY A 372 -20.58 -5.97 -11.17
CA GLY A 372 -21.53 -7.09 -11.20
C GLY A 372 -20.87 -8.46 -11.29
N VAL A 373 -19.55 -8.56 -11.11
CA VAL A 373 -18.81 -9.82 -11.14
C VAL A 373 -19.01 -10.56 -9.82
N VAL A 374 -19.69 -11.72 -9.87
CA VAL A 374 -20.07 -12.51 -8.69
C VAL A 374 -19.81 -14.01 -8.87
N GLY A 375 -19.83 -14.79 -7.78
CA GLY A 375 -19.69 -16.24 -7.84
C GLY A 375 -18.33 -16.72 -8.37
N MET A 376 -18.34 -17.71 -9.26
CA MET A 376 -17.10 -18.32 -9.80
C MET A 376 -16.29 -17.37 -10.68
N SER A 377 -16.93 -16.44 -11.40
CA SER A 377 -16.21 -15.44 -12.19
C SER A 377 -15.46 -14.45 -11.31
N LEU A 378 -16.02 -14.09 -10.15
CA LEU A 378 -15.33 -13.29 -9.14
C LEU A 378 -14.11 -14.03 -8.59
N ALA A 379 -14.26 -15.31 -8.25
CA ALA A 379 -13.16 -16.13 -7.76
C ALA A 379 -12.03 -16.24 -8.80
N ALA A 380 -12.37 -16.52 -10.07
CA ALA A 380 -11.41 -16.59 -11.16
C ALA A 380 -10.71 -15.25 -11.41
N ASN A 381 -11.46 -14.15 -11.32
CA ASN A 381 -10.93 -12.81 -11.52
C ASN A 381 -9.95 -12.42 -10.40
N LEU A 382 -10.31 -12.65 -9.14
CA LEU A 382 -9.41 -12.40 -8.01
C LEU A 382 -8.19 -13.32 -8.02
N ALA A 383 -8.35 -14.58 -8.46
CA ALA A 383 -7.22 -15.49 -8.66
C ALA A 383 -6.26 -14.97 -9.73
N LEU A 384 -6.78 -14.45 -10.84
CA LEU A 384 -5.95 -13.83 -11.89
C LEU A 384 -5.21 -12.59 -11.38
N VAL A 385 -5.88 -11.73 -10.61
CA VAL A 385 -5.24 -10.56 -9.98
C VAL A 385 -4.15 -10.99 -9.00
N LEU A 386 -4.41 -12.03 -8.19
CA LEU A 386 -3.43 -12.59 -7.26
C LEU A 386 -2.20 -13.15 -8.00
N VAL A 387 -2.41 -13.93 -9.05
CA VAL A 387 -1.32 -14.51 -9.87
C VAL A 387 -0.51 -13.42 -10.56
N SER A 388 -1.18 -12.41 -11.13
CA SER A 388 -0.51 -11.26 -11.74
C SER A 388 0.33 -10.50 -10.71
N GLY A 389 -0.23 -10.29 -9.51
CA GLY A 389 0.50 -9.64 -8.43
C GLY A 389 1.71 -10.43 -7.94
N LEU A 390 1.62 -11.76 -7.89
CA LEU A 390 2.77 -12.63 -7.61
C LEU A 390 3.82 -12.51 -8.70
N ALA A 391 3.43 -12.52 -9.98
CA ALA A 391 4.36 -12.36 -11.10
C ALA A 391 5.11 -11.02 -11.04
N PHE A 392 4.42 -9.90 -10.77
CA PHE A 392 5.04 -8.59 -10.59
C PHE A 392 5.97 -8.52 -9.39
N ALA A 393 5.57 -9.09 -8.24
CA ALA A 393 6.41 -9.12 -7.07
C ALA A 393 7.69 -9.94 -7.30
N LEU A 394 7.59 -11.09 -7.98
CA LEU A 394 8.75 -11.91 -8.34
C LEU A 394 9.62 -11.22 -9.39
N LEU A 395 9.03 -10.53 -10.36
CA LEU A 395 9.77 -9.76 -11.36
C LEU A 395 10.54 -8.61 -10.72
N TYR A 396 9.91 -7.86 -9.80
CA TYR A 396 10.57 -6.80 -9.03
C TYR A 396 11.73 -7.38 -8.25
N TYR A 397 11.53 -8.52 -7.62
CA TYR A 397 12.57 -9.18 -6.88
C TYR A 397 13.75 -9.63 -7.72
N ARG A 398 13.44 -10.17 -8.89
CA ARG A 398 14.44 -10.70 -9.81
C ARG A 398 15.28 -9.59 -10.41
N THR A 399 14.64 -8.47 -10.73
CA THR A 399 15.24 -7.34 -11.43
C THR A 399 15.82 -6.28 -10.50
N ARG A 400 15.35 -6.22 -9.26
CA ARG A 400 15.58 -5.12 -8.30
C ARG A 400 15.27 -3.74 -8.86
N ASN A 401 14.46 -3.68 -9.91
CA ASN A 401 14.13 -2.48 -10.65
C ASN A 401 12.60 -2.32 -10.65
N LEU A 402 12.10 -1.43 -9.80
CA LEU A 402 10.66 -1.22 -9.67
C LEU A 402 10.08 -0.60 -10.95
N LEU A 403 10.80 0.32 -11.58
CA LEU A 403 10.35 1.02 -12.78
C LEU A 403 10.18 0.09 -13.98
N LEU A 404 10.99 -0.97 -14.06
CA LEU A 404 10.82 -2.03 -15.06
C LEU A 404 9.46 -2.73 -14.87
N VAL A 405 9.12 -3.07 -13.63
CA VAL A 405 7.83 -3.69 -13.32
C VAL A 405 6.67 -2.72 -13.59
N VAL A 406 6.83 -1.43 -13.29
CA VAL A 406 5.85 -0.40 -13.65
C VAL A 406 5.61 -0.38 -15.16
N GLY A 407 6.67 -0.40 -15.98
CA GLY A 407 6.54 -0.44 -17.43
C GLY A 407 5.83 -1.69 -17.94
N VAL A 408 6.19 -2.87 -17.42
CA VAL A 408 5.55 -4.14 -17.78
C VAL A 408 4.09 -4.20 -17.34
N HIS A 409 3.78 -3.78 -16.12
CA HIS A 409 2.42 -3.70 -15.60
C HIS A 409 1.59 -2.70 -16.43
N ALA A 410 2.14 -1.53 -16.76
CA ALA A 410 1.46 -0.56 -17.61
C ALA A 410 1.08 -1.16 -18.97
N LEU A 411 1.98 -1.90 -19.62
CA LEU A 411 1.73 -2.56 -20.89
C LEU A 411 0.76 -3.75 -20.79
N LEU A 412 0.69 -4.42 -19.63
CA LEU A 412 -0.30 -5.47 -19.40
C LEU A 412 -1.71 -4.92 -19.22
N ASN A 413 -1.83 -3.76 -18.57
CA ASN A 413 -3.12 -3.08 -18.43
C ASN A 413 -3.52 -2.39 -19.74
N TYR A 414 -2.54 -1.83 -20.45
CA TYR A 414 -2.76 -1.13 -21.70
C TYR A 414 -1.57 -1.29 -22.66
N PRO A 415 -1.62 -2.25 -23.59
CA PRO A 415 -0.49 -2.55 -24.48
C PRO A 415 -0.18 -1.44 -25.48
N THR A 416 -1.02 -0.39 -25.56
CA THR A 416 -0.82 0.78 -26.43
C THR A 416 -0.62 0.37 -27.88
N VAL A 417 -1.58 -0.40 -28.41
CA VAL A 417 -1.53 -0.88 -29.79
C VAL A 417 -1.82 0.27 -30.74
N VAL A 418 -0.95 0.46 -31.73
CA VAL A 418 -1.16 1.43 -32.82
C VAL A 418 -1.80 0.74 -34.02
N LEU A 419 -1.32 -0.48 -34.31
CA LEU A 419 -1.67 -1.28 -35.48
C LEU A 419 -1.92 -2.74 -35.08
N GLY A 420 -3.00 -3.35 -35.59
CA GLY A 420 -3.31 -4.76 -35.37
C GLY A 420 -4.20 -5.01 -34.13
N SER A 421 -4.01 -6.16 -33.49
CA SER A 421 -4.91 -6.68 -32.44
C SER A 421 -4.42 -6.41 -31.01
N GLU A 422 -5.26 -5.73 -30.22
CA GLU A 422 -5.02 -5.51 -28.78
C GLU A 422 -4.89 -6.83 -28.00
N ALA A 423 -5.67 -7.86 -28.37
CA ALA A 423 -5.60 -9.17 -27.70
C ALA A 423 -4.25 -9.86 -27.93
N VAL A 424 -3.71 -9.79 -29.16
CA VAL A 424 -2.40 -10.36 -29.49
C VAL A 424 -1.29 -9.62 -28.75
N ALA A 425 -1.36 -8.29 -28.70
CA ALA A 425 -0.39 -7.51 -27.94
C ALA A 425 -0.41 -7.87 -26.45
N SER A 426 -1.59 -7.92 -25.82
CA SER A 426 -1.73 -8.27 -24.40
C SER A 426 -1.17 -9.66 -24.09
N LEU A 427 -1.46 -10.67 -24.93
CA LEU A 427 -0.89 -12.01 -24.79
C LEU A 427 0.63 -11.99 -24.95
N THR A 428 1.14 -11.25 -25.94
CA THR A 428 2.58 -11.13 -26.18
C THR A 428 3.29 -10.48 -24.99
N VAL A 429 2.75 -9.39 -24.44
CA VAL A 429 3.29 -8.74 -23.24
C VAL A 429 3.27 -9.72 -22.06
N ALA A 430 2.19 -10.46 -21.83
CA ALA A 430 2.10 -11.45 -20.77
C ALA A 430 3.16 -12.56 -20.91
N THR A 431 3.32 -13.11 -22.11
CA THR A 431 4.34 -14.12 -22.41
C THR A 431 5.75 -13.57 -22.20
N LEU A 432 6.04 -12.36 -22.71
CA LEU A 432 7.34 -11.72 -22.53
C LEU A 432 7.62 -11.39 -21.06
N SER A 433 6.61 -11.04 -20.27
CA SER A 433 6.76 -10.79 -18.83
C SER A 433 7.20 -12.05 -18.08
N LEU A 434 6.59 -13.19 -18.41
CA LEU A 434 6.99 -14.50 -17.86
C LEU A 434 8.39 -14.90 -18.36
N ALA A 435 8.69 -14.65 -19.64
CA ALA A 435 10.01 -14.92 -20.20
C ALA A 435 11.10 -14.06 -19.53
N LEU A 436 10.82 -12.78 -19.26
CA LEU A 436 11.70 -11.87 -18.53
C LEU A 436 11.97 -12.41 -17.12
N LEU A 437 10.94 -12.88 -16.41
CA LEU A 437 11.11 -13.45 -15.06
C LEU A 437 12.10 -14.63 -15.04
N VAL A 438 12.08 -15.48 -16.09
CA VAL A 438 12.96 -16.65 -16.21
C VAL A 438 14.35 -16.26 -16.74
N ALA A 439 14.42 -15.42 -17.77
CA ALA A 439 15.63 -15.10 -18.52
C ALA A 439 16.47 -13.98 -17.88
N TRP A 440 15.89 -13.18 -16.98
CA TRP A 440 16.57 -12.04 -16.34
C TRP A 440 18.01 -12.31 -15.85
N PRO A 441 18.31 -13.38 -15.08
CA PRO A 441 19.70 -13.62 -14.62
C PRO A 441 20.72 -13.78 -15.76
N ALA A 442 20.29 -14.24 -16.93
CA ALA A 442 21.16 -14.32 -18.09
C ALA A 442 21.33 -12.96 -18.78
N LEU A 443 20.27 -12.14 -18.81
CA LEU A 443 20.25 -10.80 -19.38
C LEU A 443 21.05 -9.80 -18.53
N GLU A 444 20.91 -9.87 -17.21
CA GLU A 444 21.59 -8.99 -16.25
C GLU A 444 23.11 -9.04 -16.41
N ARG A 445 23.68 -10.23 -16.66
CA ARG A 445 25.12 -10.42 -16.92
C ARG A 445 25.63 -9.71 -18.17
N ARG A 446 24.74 -9.31 -19.08
CA ARG A 446 25.07 -8.62 -20.33
C ARG A 446 24.87 -7.12 -20.24
N LEU A 447 24.24 -6.62 -19.18
CA LEU A 447 24.07 -5.18 -18.99
C LEU A 447 25.42 -4.56 -18.61
N PRO A 448 25.79 -3.40 -19.19
CA PRO A 448 26.99 -2.68 -18.79
C PRO A 448 26.94 -2.39 -17.30
N THR A 449 27.94 -2.85 -16.54
CA THR A 449 28.09 -2.38 -15.16
C THR A 449 28.35 -0.88 -15.20
N PRO A 450 27.66 -0.07 -14.37
CA PRO A 450 28.00 1.34 -14.25
C PRO A 450 29.50 1.44 -13.91
N PRO A 451 30.21 2.44 -14.47
CA PRO A 451 31.61 2.64 -14.10
C PRO A 451 31.66 2.76 -12.57
N SER A 452 32.46 1.91 -11.94
CA SER A 452 32.79 2.06 -10.52
C SER A 452 33.21 3.50 -10.30
N GLU A 453 32.58 4.19 -9.34
CA GLU A 453 33.14 5.46 -8.85
C GLU A 453 34.61 5.19 -8.58
N GLY A 454 35.45 5.81 -9.41
CA GLY A 454 36.86 5.52 -9.44
C GLY A 454 37.42 5.68 -8.05
N THR A 455 38.33 4.76 -7.69
CA THR A 455 39.38 5.00 -6.72
C THR A 455 39.78 6.48 -6.75
N ALA A 456 39.26 7.25 -5.79
CA ALA A 456 39.76 8.57 -5.51
C ALA A 456 41.23 8.37 -5.13
N THR A 457 42.12 8.67 -6.06
CA THR A 457 43.55 8.80 -5.80
C THR A 457 43.66 9.81 -4.66
N PRO A 458 44.39 9.52 -3.57
CA PRO A 458 44.54 10.49 -2.49
C PRO A 458 45.35 11.67 -3.04
N THR A 459 44.66 12.73 -3.44
CA THR A 459 45.30 14.01 -3.74
C THR A 459 46.00 14.47 -2.47
N GLY A 460 47.32 14.60 -2.55
CA GLY A 460 48.20 15.00 -1.46
C GLY A 460 47.83 16.36 -0.82
N PRO A 461 48.53 16.73 0.26
CA PRO A 461 48.15 17.87 1.08
C PRO A 461 48.20 19.17 0.26
N ARG A 462 47.09 19.91 0.27
CA ARG A 462 47.03 21.26 -0.31
C ARG A 462 47.97 22.19 0.48
N PRO A 463 48.78 23.04 -0.19
CA PRO A 463 49.52 24.07 0.50
C PRO A 463 48.53 25.13 1.03
N ARG A 464 48.79 25.58 2.25
CA ARG A 464 48.13 26.77 2.82
C ARG A 464 48.71 27.99 2.11
N VAL A 465 47.83 28.79 1.51
CA VAL A 465 48.03 30.22 1.28
C VAL A 465 46.78 30.92 1.77
#